data_AF-A0A938GWV8-F1
#
_entry.id   AF-A0A938GWV8-F1
#
_cell.length_a   1.000
_cell.length_b   1.000
_cell.length_c   1.000
_cell.angle_alpha   90.00
_cell.angle_beta   90.00
_cell.angle_gamma   90.00
#
_symmetry.space_group_name_H-M   'P 1'
#
loop_
_entity.id
_entity.type
_entity.pdbx_description
1 polymer ?
#
loop_
_entity_poly.entity_id
_entity_poly.type
_entity_poly.pdbx_seq_one_letter_code
_entity_poly.pdbx_strand_id
1 'polypeptide(L)'
;DRIFKGARAPATILFMVLTLLGLVVYGLNRHGPLWLDLAALIAIGFFVYGPIMIIGLHALDLVPKKAAGTAAGFTGFFGYVFGSAIAGTGVGWIADQWGWGGVFGTMIACCVLTMGFSALTLGHRTTSASRTP
;
A
#
# COMPACT_ATOMS: atom_id res chain seq x y z
N ASP A 1 11.66 -18.47 9.03
CA ASP A 1 12.18 -17.84 10.26
C ASP A 1 13.61 -17.31 10.18
N ARG A 2 13.88 -16.29 9.36
CA ARG A 2 15.09 -15.45 9.54
C ARG A 2 14.98 -14.04 8.95
N ILE A 3 14.07 -13.84 7.98
CA ILE A 3 13.75 -12.53 7.40
C ILE A 3 12.44 -11.94 7.94
N PHE A 4 11.51 -12.79 8.41
CA PHE A 4 10.21 -12.39 8.95
C PHE A 4 10.12 -12.75 10.44
N LYS A 5 10.59 -11.85 11.30
CA LYS A 5 10.42 -11.93 12.77
C LYS A 5 8.97 -11.61 13.17
N GLY A 6 7.99 -12.40 12.72
CA GLY A 6 6.60 -12.37 13.21
C GLY A 6 5.79 -11.07 12.99
N ALA A 7 6.36 -10.01 12.43
CA ALA A 7 5.66 -8.79 12.09
C ALA A 7 5.16 -8.87 10.64
N ARG A 8 3.86 -8.67 10.43
CA ARG A 8 3.25 -8.63 9.09
C ARG A 8 3.57 -7.34 8.33
N ALA A 9 4.01 -6.29 9.04
CA ALA A 9 4.39 -4.98 8.50
C ALA A 9 5.64 -4.97 7.57
N PRO A 10 6.76 -5.67 7.83
CA PRO A 10 7.88 -5.76 6.88
C PRO A 10 7.49 -6.43 5.54
N ALA A 11 6.50 -7.33 5.53
CA ALA A 11 5.99 -7.90 4.28
C ALA A 11 5.29 -6.79 3.45
N THR A 12 4.40 -6.03 4.09
CA THR A 12 3.70 -4.90 3.46
C THR A 12 4.66 -3.87 2.87
N ILE A 13 5.73 -3.52 3.59
CA ILE A 13 6.74 -2.58 3.12
C ILE A 13 7.50 -3.13 1.90
N LEU A 14 7.91 -4.40 1.92
CA LEU A 14 8.59 -5.03 0.78
C LEU A 14 7.71 -5.03 -0.48
N PHE A 15 6.44 -5.41 -0.34
CA PHE A 15 5.48 -5.39 -1.45
C PHE A 15 5.22 -3.96 -1.96
N MET A 16 5.13 -2.97 -1.07
CA MET A 16 4.98 -1.57 -1.45
C MET A 16 6.21 -1.01 -2.18
N VAL A 17 7.42 -1.39 -1.78
CA VAL A 17 8.66 -1.02 -2.48
C VAL A 17 8.68 -1.62 -3.89
N LEU A 18 8.31 -2.89 -4.05
CA LEU A 18 8.23 -3.54 -5.37
C LEU A 18 7.16 -2.89 -6.26
N THR A 19 6.01 -2.55 -5.69
CA THR A 19 4.92 -1.84 -6.39
C THR A 19 5.37 -0.46 -6.84
N LEU A 20 6.06 0.29 -5.97
CA LEU A 20 6.62 1.61 -6.30
C LEU A 20 7.64 1.52 -7.43
N LEU A 21 8.51 0.51 -7.40
CA LEU A 21 9.51 0.29 -8.44
C LEU A 21 8.84 0.01 -9.80
N GLY A 22 7.78 -0.80 -9.81
CA GLY A 22 6.94 -1.01 -11.00
C GLY A 22 6.29 0.30 -11.49
N LEU A 23 5.79 1.14 -10.58
CA LEU A 23 5.18 2.43 -10.90
C LEU A 23 6.19 3.42 -11.50
N VAL A 24 7.41 3.46 -10.97
CA VAL A 24 8.49 4.31 -11.46
C VAL A 24 8.96 3.84 -12.85
N VAL A 25 9.12 2.52 -13.05
CA VAL A 25 9.45 1.95 -14.36
C VAL A 25 8.36 2.32 -15.38
N TYR A 26 7.09 2.16 -15.03
CA TYR A 26 5.96 2.55 -15.88
C TYR A 26 5.95 4.06 -16.19
N GLY A 27 6.19 4.90 -15.18
CA GLY A 27 6.20 6.36 -15.35
C GLY A 27 7.36 6.88 -16.20
N LEU A 28 8.53 6.23 -16.12
CA LEU A 28 9.70 6.55 -16.94
C LEU A 28 9.57 6.04 -18.38
N ASN A 29 8.80 4.98 -18.60
CA ASN A 29 8.68 4.30 -19.88
C ASN A 29 7.68 4.95 -20.85
N ARG A 30 7.41 6.25 -20.70
CA ARG A 30 6.37 7.03 -21.40
C ARG A 30 6.42 6.96 -22.94
N HIS A 31 7.54 6.53 -23.53
CA HIS A 31 7.76 6.33 -24.97
C HIS A 31 8.38 4.96 -25.32
N GLY A 32 8.42 4.01 -24.39
CA GLY A 32 9.08 2.71 -24.59
C GLY A 32 8.17 1.64 -25.17
N PRO A 33 8.67 0.40 -25.29
CA PRO A 33 7.92 -0.71 -25.87
C PRO A 33 6.75 -1.11 -24.97
N LEU A 34 5.57 -1.31 -25.59
CA LEU A 34 4.31 -1.75 -24.96
C LEU A 34 4.46 -2.98 -24.04
N TRP A 35 5.42 -3.87 -24.33
CA TRP A 35 5.71 -5.05 -23.51
C TRP A 35 6.18 -4.70 -22.10
N LEU A 36 6.95 -3.63 -21.94
CA LEU A 36 7.46 -3.21 -20.64
C LEU A 36 6.36 -2.58 -19.78
N ASP A 37 5.44 -1.83 -20.42
CA ASP A 37 4.26 -1.28 -19.76
C ASP A 37 3.33 -2.41 -19.27
N LEU A 38 3.12 -3.42 -20.12
CA LEU A 38 2.29 -4.58 -19.76
C LEU A 38 2.91 -5.39 -18.61
N ALA A 39 4.22 -5.65 -18.67
CA ALA A 39 4.93 -6.33 -17.59
C ALA A 39 4.89 -5.54 -16.28
N ALA A 40 5.06 -4.21 -16.35
CA ALA A 40 4.97 -3.33 -15.19
C ALA A 40 3.55 -3.32 -14.58
N LEU A 41 2.50 -3.22 -15.40
CA LEU A 41 1.11 -3.28 -14.96
C LEU A 41 0.77 -4.61 -14.28
N ILE A 42 1.23 -5.74 -14.84
CA ILE A 42 1.08 -7.07 -14.24
C ILE A 42 1.79 -7.12 -12.87
N ALA A 43 3.04 -6.64 -12.81
CA ALA A 43 3.80 -6.61 -11.57
C ALA A 43 3.11 -5.73 -10.51
N ILE A 44 2.70 -4.52 -10.86
CA ILE A 44 1.99 -3.59 -9.97
C ILE A 44 0.72 -4.27 -9.42
N GLY A 45 -0.10 -4.86 -10.29
CA GLY A 45 -1.35 -5.53 -9.88
C GLY A 45 -1.10 -6.72 -8.94
N PHE A 46 -0.09 -7.53 -9.23
CA PHE A 46 0.27 -8.67 -8.39
C PHE A 46 0.81 -8.22 -7.02
N PHE A 47 1.74 -7.26 -7.00
CA PHE A 47 2.40 -6.83 -5.77
C PHE A 47 1.51 -5.98 -4.86
N VAL A 48 0.55 -5.23 -5.40
CA VAL A 48 -0.38 -4.42 -4.58
C VAL A 48 -1.38 -5.28 -3.81
N TYR A 49 -1.68 -6.49 -4.29
CA TYR A 49 -2.63 -7.39 -3.63
C TYR A 49 -2.12 -7.89 -2.27
N GLY A 50 -0.81 -8.08 -2.11
CA GLY A 50 -0.19 -8.49 -0.85
C GLY A 50 -0.53 -7.55 0.31
N PRO A 51 -0.20 -6.24 0.22
CA PRO A 51 -0.57 -5.23 1.20
C PRO A 51 -2.07 -5.16 1.50
N ILE A 52 -2.92 -5.22 0.47
CA ILE A 52 -4.39 -5.14 0.62
C ILE A 52 -4.90 -6.27 1.51
N MET A 53 -4.42 -7.50 1.30
CA MET A 53 -4.80 -8.65 2.12
C MET A 53 -4.27 -8.54 3.57
N ILE A 54 -3.03 -8.08 3.74
CA ILE A 54 -2.39 -7.97 5.06
C ILE A 54 -3.10 -6.94 5.95
N ILE A 55 -3.60 -5.83 5.39
CA ILE A 55 -4.34 -4.79 6.13
C ILE A 55 -5.62 -5.36 6.78
N GLY A 56 -6.39 -6.18 6.05
CA GLY A 56 -7.59 -6.82 6.60
C GLY A 56 -7.25 -7.79 7.75
N LEU A 57 -6.17 -8.56 7.59
CA LEU A 57 -5.68 -9.45 8.63
C LEU A 57 -5.20 -8.68 9.88
N HIS A 58 -4.61 -7.49 9.72
CA HIS A 58 -4.25 -6.62 10.85
C HIS A 58 -5.46 -6.12 11.62
N ALA A 59 -6.53 -5.72 10.92
CA ALA A 59 -7.76 -5.29 11.56
C ALA A 59 -8.40 -6.42 12.37
N LEU A 60 -8.37 -7.64 11.83
CA LEU A 60 -8.96 -8.83 12.47
C LEU A 60 -8.16 -9.31 13.69
N ASP A 61 -6.83 -9.18 13.66
CA ASP A 61 -5.96 -9.54 14.80
C ASP A 61 -6.17 -8.67 16.04
N LEU A 62 -6.58 -7.41 15.86
CA LEU A 62 -6.70 -6.42 16.94
C LEU A 62 -8.03 -6.50 17.69
N VAL A 63 -9.01 -7.26 17.18
CA VAL A 63 -10.40 -7.20 17.65
C VAL A 63 -10.88 -8.60 18.04
N PRO A 64 -11.63 -8.77 19.13
CA PRO A 64 -12.16 -10.09 19.52
C PRO A 64 -13.01 -10.71 18.41
N LYS A 65 -12.98 -12.05 18.31
CA LYS A 65 -13.68 -12.84 17.26
C LYS A 65 -15.17 -12.50 17.07
N LYS A 66 -15.82 -12.00 18.13
CA LYS A 66 -17.24 -11.58 18.12
C LYS A 66 -17.49 -10.25 17.38
N ALA A 67 -16.46 -9.40 17.25
CA ALA A 67 -16.53 -8.08 16.59
C ALA A 67 -15.63 -7.96 15.35
N ALA A 68 -15.05 -9.09 14.91
CA ALA A 68 -14.21 -9.20 13.73
C ALA A 68 -14.89 -8.65 12.46
N GLY A 69 -16.19 -8.94 12.27
CA GLY A 69 -16.96 -8.45 11.12
C GLY A 69 -17.10 -6.93 11.11
N THR A 70 -17.35 -6.31 12.27
CA THR A 70 -17.47 -4.85 12.39
C THR A 70 -16.13 -4.16 12.16
N ALA A 71 -15.02 -4.73 12.66
CA ALA A 71 -13.68 -4.20 12.45
C ALA A 71 -13.27 -4.26 10.96
N ALA A 72 -13.49 -5.40 10.31
CA ALA A 72 -13.24 -5.54 8.87
C ALA A 72 -14.12 -4.57 8.07
N GLY A 73 -15.42 -4.50 8.38
CA GLY A 73 -16.36 -3.57 7.74
C GLY A 73 -15.99 -2.11 7.92
N PHE A 74 -15.48 -1.73 9.10
CA PHE A 74 -15.00 -0.38 9.37
C PHE A 74 -13.75 -0.06 8.54
N THR A 75 -12.76 -0.95 8.49
CA THR A 75 -11.57 -0.73 7.63
C THR A 75 -11.92 -0.68 6.14
N GLY A 76 -12.88 -1.50 5.70
CA GLY A 76 -13.41 -1.46 4.34
C GLY A 76 -14.14 -0.15 4.04
N PHE A 77 -14.95 0.35 4.98
CA PHE A 77 -15.64 1.62 4.83
C PHE A 77 -14.64 2.77 4.59
N PHE A 78 -13.56 2.84 5.38
CA PHE A 78 -12.52 3.84 5.16
C PHE A 78 -11.75 3.63 3.85
N GLY A 79 -11.46 2.39 3.47
CA GLY A 79 -10.79 2.09 2.20
C GLY A 79 -11.63 2.46 0.97
N TYR A 80 -12.93 2.20 0.99
CA TYR A 80 -13.79 2.45 -0.16
C TYR A 80 -14.33 3.88 -0.22
N VAL A 81 -14.88 4.38 0.90
CA VAL A 81 -15.54 5.70 0.90
C VAL A 81 -14.49 6.81 0.92
N PHE A 82 -13.52 6.76 1.82
CA PHE A 82 -12.49 7.79 1.88
C PHE A 82 -11.33 7.52 0.91
N GLY A 83 -10.96 6.26 0.70
CA GLY A 83 -9.91 5.91 -0.27
C GLY A 83 -10.42 6.01 -1.71
N SER A 84 -11.25 5.06 -2.15
CA SER A 84 -11.64 4.94 -3.56
C SER A 84 -12.44 6.15 -4.08
N ALA A 85 -13.43 6.64 -3.32
CA ALA A 85 -14.28 7.74 -3.81
C ALA A 85 -13.53 9.07 -3.93
N ILE A 86 -12.65 9.39 -2.96
CA ILE A 86 -11.80 10.58 -3.03
C ILE A 86 -10.69 10.39 -4.05
N ALA A 87 -10.14 9.19 -4.20
CA ALA A 87 -9.12 8.92 -5.21
C ALA A 87 -9.67 9.12 -6.63
N GLY A 88 -10.89 8.67 -6.93
CA GLY A 88 -11.49 8.87 -8.26
C GLY A 88 -11.64 10.35 -8.63
N THR A 89 -12.22 11.13 -7.73
CA THR A 89 -12.42 12.58 -7.94
C THR A 89 -11.11 13.37 -7.89
N GLY A 90 -10.21 13.02 -6.97
CA GLY A 90 -8.89 13.63 -6.83
C GLY A 90 -7.96 13.35 -8.01
N VAL A 91 -7.91 12.10 -8.50
CA VAL A 91 -7.12 11.74 -9.68
C VAL A 91 -7.66 12.45 -10.91
N GLY A 92 -8.98 12.54 -11.10
CA GLY A 92 -9.58 13.30 -12.19
C GLY A 92 -9.20 14.77 -12.16
N TRP A 93 -9.34 15.42 -11.00
CA TRP A 93 -8.97 16.83 -10.84
C TRP A 93 -7.48 17.10 -11.09
N ILE A 94 -6.60 16.21 -10.62
CA ILE A 94 -5.15 16.31 -10.87
C ILE A 94 -4.83 16.07 -12.35
N ALA A 95 -5.51 15.14 -13.00
CA ALA A 95 -5.34 14.86 -14.43
C ALA A 95 -5.71 16.08 -15.28
N ASP A 96 -6.80 16.78 -14.94
CA ASP A 96 -7.27 17.94 -15.70
C ASP A 96 -6.34 19.15 -15.56
N GLN A 97 -5.73 19.34 -14.38
CA GLN A 97 -4.88 20.50 -14.11
C GLN A 97 -3.40 20.25 -14.45
N TRP A 98 -2.85 19.10 -14.06
CA TRP A 98 -1.41 18.78 -14.14
C TRP A 98 -1.10 17.65 -15.14
N GLY A 99 -2.12 17.15 -15.85
CA GLY A 99 -1.99 16.05 -16.78
C GLY A 99 -1.68 14.71 -16.09
N TRP A 100 -1.49 13.69 -16.92
CA TRP A 100 -1.10 12.35 -16.46
C TRP A 100 0.22 12.32 -15.69
N GLY A 101 1.12 13.29 -15.92
CA GLY A 101 2.37 13.42 -15.17
C GLY A 101 2.14 13.70 -13.69
N GLY A 102 1.24 14.64 -13.39
CA GLY A 102 0.83 14.95 -12.01
C GLY A 102 0.15 13.76 -11.33
N VAL A 103 -0.68 13.00 -12.05
CA VAL A 103 -1.34 11.79 -11.53
C VAL A 103 -0.32 10.74 -11.07
N PHE A 104 0.66 10.43 -11.92
CA PHE A 104 1.72 9.48 -11.56
C PHE A 104 2.57 9.98 -10.39
N GLY A 105 2.91 11.27 -10.37
CA GLY A 105 3.63 11.89 -9.25
C GLY A 105 2.88 11.76 -7.92
N THR A 106 1.58 12.03 -7.92
CA THR A 106 0.74 11.91 -6.73
C THR A 106 0.56 10.45 -6.28
N MET A 107 0.46 9.48 -7.20
CA MET A 107 0.46 8.06 -6.83
C MET A 107 1.78 7.65 -6.16
N ILE A 108 2.92 8.07 -6.71
CA ILE A 108 4.25 7.81 -6.13
C ILE A 108 4.33 8.41 -4.72
N ALA A 109 3.91 9.67 -4.55
CA ALA A 109 3.87 10.34 -3.26
C ALA A 109 2.98 9.60 -2.25
N CYS A 110 1.80 9.12 -2.67
CA CYS A 110 0.90 8.33 -1.84
C CYS A 110 1.52 6.98 -1.43
N CYS A 111 2.20 6.28 -2.35
CA CYS A 111 2.94 5.05 -2.03
C CYS A 111 4.04 5.31 -1.00
N VAL A 112 4.82 6.38 -1.17
CA VAL A 112 5.89 6.75 -0.22
C VAL A 112 5.31 7.14 1.14
N LEU A 113 4.22 7.91 1.19
CA LEU A 113 3.51 8.24 2.43
C LEU A 113 3.01 6.97 3.12
N THR A 114 2.44 6.03 2.37
CA THR A 114 1.96 4.74 2.90
C THR A 114 3.12 3.93 3.49
N MET A 115 4.26 3.89 2.81
CA MET A 115 5.47 3.27 3.35
C MET A 115 5.96 3.99 4.61
N GLY A 116 5.93 5.32 4.64
CA GLY A 116 6.29 6.13 5.81
C GLY A 116 5.40 5.85 7.00
N PHE A 117 4.08 5.85 6.83
CA PHE A 117 3.12 5.50 7.89
C PHE A 117 3.25 4.04 8.35
N SER A 118 3.50 3.12 7.41
CA SER A 118 3.74 1.70 7.75
C SER A 118 5.06 1.52 8.52
N ALA A 119 6.10 2.28 8.16
CA ALA A 119 7.39 2.29 8.85
C ALA A 119 7.30 2.93 10.25
N LEU A 120 6.54 4.02 10.41
CA LEU A 120 6.28 4.64 11.72
C LEU A 120 5.51 3.68 12.65
N THR A 121 4.57 2.93 12.09
CA THR A 121 3.88 1.85 12.82
C THR A 121 4.87 0.78 13.31
N LEU A 122 5.95 0.55 12.56
CA LEU A 122 7.04 -0.37 12.93
C LEU A 122 7.95 0.21 14.04
N GLY A 123 8.23 1.51 13.99
CA GLY A 123 9.11 2.20 14.96
C GLY A 123 8.61 2.14 16.41
N HIS A 124 7.31 2.02 16.64
CA HIS A 124 6.75 1.81 17.98
C HIS A 124 6.89 0.37 18.51
N ARG A 125 7.24 -0.61 17.67
CA ARG A 125 7.39 -2.02 18.08
C ARG A 125 8.85 -2.43 18.35
N THR A 126 9.81 -1.53 18.15
CA THR A 126 11.25 -1.76 18.42
C THR A 126 11.71 -1.53 19.87
N THR A 127 10.78 -1.40 20.83
CA THR A 127 11.14 -1.23 22.27
C THR A 127 10.37 -2.16 23.22
N SER A 128 9.95 -3.36 22.79
CA SER A 128 9.31 -4.31 23.72
C SER A 128 9.62 -5.79 23.45
N ALA A 129 10.88 -6.09 23.09
CA ALA A 129 11.37 -7.48 23.03
C ALA A 129 12.68 -7.66 23.83
N SER A 130 12.92 -6.81 24.84
CA SER A 130 14.05 -6.94 25.78
C SER A 130 13.62 -6.93 27.24
N ARG A 131 12.46 -7.52 27.56
CA ARG A 131 12.18 -7.95 28.93
C ARG A 131 11.91 -9.45 28.95
N THR A 132 12.95 -10.11 29.42
CA THR A 132 13.20 -11.51 29.76
C THR A 132 12.18 -12.06 30.77
N PRO A 133 12.24 -13.38 31.04
CA PRO A 133 13.10 -13.84 32.14
C PRO A 133 14.35 -14.59 31.68
#